data_AF-A0A672JUC2-F1
#
_entry.id   AF-A0A672JUC2-F1
#
_cell.length_a   1.000
_cell.length_b   1.000
_cell.length_c   1.000
_cell.angle_alpha   90.00
_cell.angle_beta   90.00
_cell.angle_gamma   90.00
#
_symmetry.space_group_name_H-M   'P 1'
#
loop_
_entity.id
_entity.type
_entity.pdbx_description
1 polymer ?
#
loop_
_entity_poly.entity_id
_entity_poly.type
_entity_poly.pdbx_seq_one_letter_code
_entity_poly.pdbx_strand_id
1 'polypeptide(L)'
;DITKPGKQRCTVPLPPHQRLTVKDLYVDGKPNAEILKNHLIKEGRVEEDVALRIINEGANILRQEKCMLEVEAPITVCGDVHGQFFDLMKLFEVGGSPDNTRYLFLGDYVDRGYFSIEQCILFWRSLMRHERLLYHSSSKIKYSERVYDACMEAFDCLPLAALLNQQFLCVHGGLSPEINCLDDIRKLDRFKEPPAFGPMCDLIWADPGEDYGSEKTVEHFNHNSVRGCSYFYSYAAVCDFLTNNNLLSVIRAHEAQDAGYRMYRKSQTTGFPSLITIFSAPNYLDVYNNKAAVLKYENNVMNIRQFNCSPHPYWLPNFMDVFTWSLPFVGEKVTEMLVNVLNICSDDELMSEGDDLCEGKMLSLESESVLTLKGLTPTGTLPLGVLSGGKQTLQHAIQGFSPTRKIRNFEEARGLDRINERMPPRKDGQQPDGTTVNAANEKNGTDGNV
;
A
#
# COMPACT_ATOMS: atom_id res chain seq x y z
N ASP A 1 -53.44 8.69 -9.60
CA ASP A 1 -52.18 9.46 -9.64
C ASP A 1 -51.49 9.48 -8.29
N ILE A 2 -50.48 8.62 -8.11
CA ILE A 2 -49.50 8.72 -7.02
C ILE A 2 -48.14 8.82 -7.70
N THR A 3 -47.69 10.04 -7.93
CA THR A 3 -46.40 10.38 -8.53
C THR A 3 -45.27 10.06 -7.54
N LYS A 4 -44.36 9.16 -7.94
CA LYS A 4 -43.10 8.88 -7.22
C LYS A 4 -42.28 10.16 -7.05
N PRO A 5 -41.74 10.46 -5.86
CA PRO A 5 -40.91 11.64 -5.67
C PRO A 5 -39.50 11.41 -6.21
N GLY A 6 -38.97 12.41 -6.92
CA GLY A 6 -37.53 12.74 -6.91
C GLY A 6 -36.54 11.75 -7.54
N LYS A 7 -36.64 11.49 -8.84
CA LYS A 7 -35.40 11.20 -9.61
C LYS A 7 -34.77 12.53 -10.02
N GLN A 8 -34.00 13.12 -9.13
CA GLN A 8 -32.96 14.07 -9.53
C GLN A 8 -32.17 13.40 -10.66
N ARG A 9 -31.98 14.07 -11.80
CA ARG A 9 -31.13 13.53 -12.88
C ARG A 9 -29.73 13.38 -12.31
N CYS A 10 -29.41 12.18 -11.83
CA CYS A 10 -28.10 11.86 -11.32
C CYS A 10 -27.13 11.92 -12.50
N THR A 11 -26.26 12.93 -12.51
CA THR A 11 -25.20 13.08 -13.51
C THR A 11 -24.00 12.16 -13.24
N VAL A 12 -23.98 11.51 -12.07
CA VAL A 12 -22.96 10.53 -11.69
C VAL A 12 -23.24 9.19 -12.39
N PRO A 13 -22.28 8.65 -13.17
CA PRO A 13 -22.42 7.34 -13.79
C PRO A 13 -22.66 6.24 -12.74
N LEU A 14 -23.56 5.31 -13.04
CA LEU A 14 -23.81 4.16 -12.18
C LEU A 14 -22.87 2.99 -12.57
N PRO A 15 -22.27 2.30 -11.59
CA PRO A 15 -21.52 1.09 -11.84
C PRO A 15 -22.36 0.00 -12.53
N PRO A 16 -21.81 -0.74 -13.50
CA PRO A 16 -22.51 -1.87 -14.12
C PRO A 16 -22.87 -2.95 -13.11
N HIS A 17 -24.14 -3.35 -13.07
CA HIS A 17 -24.59 -4.47 -12.22
C HIS A 17 -24.20 -5.84 -12.78
N GLN A 18 -24.11 -5.97 -14.10
CA GLN A 18 -23.78 -7.23 -14.76
C GLN A 18 -22.28 -7.51 -14.62
N ARG A 19 -21.96 -8.71 -14.15
CA ARG A 19 -20.60 -9.22 -14.13
C ARG A 19 -20.22 -9.78 -15.50
N LEU A 20 -19.01 -9.49 -15.98
CA LEU A 20 -18.52 -10.08 -17.22
C LEU A 20 -18.25 -11.57 -17.03
N THR A 21 -18.82 -12.38 -17.91
CA THR A 21 -18.61 -13.83 -17.95
C THR A 21 -17.40 -14.19 -18.81
N VAL A 22 -16.99 -15.47 -18.78
CA VAL A 22 -15.92 -15.98 -19.67
C VAL A 22 -16.29 -15.74 -21.15
N LYS A 23 -17.57 -15.89 -21.51
CA LYS A 23 -18.04 -15.71 -22.91
C LYS A 23 -17.98 -14.26 -23.37
N ASP A 24 -18.23 -13.32 -22.46
CA ASP A 24 -18.19 -11.88 -22.79
C ASP A 24 -16.75 -11.40 -22.98
N LEU A 25 -15.81 -12.00 -22.24
CA LEU A 25 -14.45 -11.51 -22.16
C LEU A 25 -13.45 -12.27 -23.04
N TYR A 26 -13.53 -13.60 -23.14
CA TYR A 26 -12.51 -14.40 -23.82
C TYR A 26 -12.80 -14.53 -25.32
N VAL A 27 -11.83 -14.11 -26.14
CA VAL A 27 -11.83 -14.28 -27.60
C VAL A 27 -10.59 -15.07 -27.97
N ASP A 28 -10.74 -16.17 -28.71
CA ASP A 28 -9.64 -17.07 -29.11
C ASP A 28 -8.75 -17.53 -27.94
N GLY A 29 -9.38 -17.83 -26.81
CA GLY A 29 -8.70 -18.29 -25.59
C GLY A 29 -7.96 -17.19 -24.81
N LYS A 30 -8.06 -15.91 -25.21
CA LYS A 30 -7.41 -14.78 -24.53
C LYS A 30 -8.43 -13.69 -24.11
N PRO A 31 -8.35 -13.13 -22.89
CA PRO A 31 -9.29 -12.10 -22.43
C PRO A 31 -9.20 -10.75 -23.19
N ASN A 32 -10.27 -10.21 -23.77
CA ASN A 32 -10.19 -8.96 -24.50
C ASN A 32 -9.82 -7.77 -23.59
N ALA A 33 -8.67 -7.14 -23.84
CA ALA A 33 -8.11 -6.09 -22.97
C ALA A 33 -8.97 -4.82 -22.96
N GLU A 34 -9.52 -4.44 -24.11
CA GLU A 34 -10.34 -3.23 -24.25
C GLU A 34 -11.70 -3.38 -23.57
N ILE A 35 -12.32 -4.57 -23.70
CA ILE A 35 -13.56 -4.89 -22.98
C ILE A 35 -13.32 -4.86 -21.48
N LEU A 36 -12.25 -5.50 -21.00
CA LEU A 36 -11.89 -5.53 -19.58
C LEU A 36 -11.67 -4.12 -19.03
N LYS A 37 -10.77 -3.36 -19.68
CA LYS A 37 -10.43 -1.99 -19.29
C LYS A 37 -11.68 -1.10 -19.20
N ASN A 38 -12.52 -1.10 -20.24
CA ASN A 38 -13.72 -0.27 -20.27
C ASN A 38 -14.77 -0.67 -19.22
N HIS A 39 -14.78 -1.93 -18.80
CA HIS A 39 -15.65 -2.40 -17.73
C HIS A 39 -15.12 -1.99 -16.35
N LEU A 40 -13.83 -2.16 -16.11
CA LEU A 40 -13.18 -1.81 -14.83
C LEU A 40 -13.19 -0.29 -14.58
N ILE A 41 -13.00 0.54 -15.61
CA ILE A 41 -13.10 2.02 -15.50
C ILE A 41 -14.48 2.46 -15.01
N LYS A 42 -15.52 1.67 -15.30
CA LYS A 42 -16.89 1.93 -14.85
C LYS A 42 -17.19 1.25 -13.50
N GLU A 43 -16.18 0.78 -12.77
CA GLU A 43 -16.32 0.02 -11.52
C GLU A 43 -17.07 -1.32 -11.69
N GLY A 44 -17.11 -1.84 -12.92
CA GLY A 44 -17.68 -3.13 -13.22
C GLY A 44 -16.82 -4.26 -12.67
N ARG A 45 -17.46 -5.36 -12.26
CA ARG A 45 -16.77 -6.58 -11.78
C ARG A 45 -16.85 -7.70 -12.81
N VAL A 46 -15.89 -8.61 -12.78
CA VAL A 46 -15.96 -9.87 -13.53
C VAL A 46 -16.58 -10.96 -12.64
N GLU A 47 -16.97 -12.10 -13.21
CA GLU A 47 -17.31 -13.28 -12.40
C GLU A 47 -16.08 -13.82 -11.66
N GLU A 48 -16.30 -14.50 -10.54
CA GLU A 48 -15.20 -15.03 -9.71
C GLU A 48 -14.31 -15.99 -10.51
N ASP A 49 -14.91 -16.90 -11.28
CA ASP A 49 -14.16 -17.84 -12.12
C ASP A 49 -13.36 -17.13 -13.22
N VAL A 50 -13.83 -15.98 -13.72
CA VAL A 50 -13.10 -15.16 -14.68
C VAL A 50 -11.89 -14.52 -14.01
N ALA A 51 -12.05 -13.95 -12.81
CA ALA A 51 -10.96 -13.38 -12.03
C ALA A 51 -9.89 -14.44 -11.71
N LEU A 52 -10.30 -15.58 -11.14
CA LEU A 52 -9.41 -16.69 -10.83
C LEU A 52 -8.65 -17.19 -12.05
N ARG A 53 -9.33 -17.30 -13.21
CA ARG A 53 -8.69 -17.72 -14.45
C ARG A 53 -7.61 -16.73 -14.90
N ILE A 54 -7.91 -15.42 -14.89
CA ILE A 54 -6.92 -14.37 -15.24
C ILE A 54 -5.73 -14.43 -14.30
N ILE A 55 -6.00 -14.54 -12.99
CA ILE A 55 -4.96 -14.57 -11.95
C ILE A 55 -4.03 -15.77 -12.14
N ASN A 56 -4.60 -16.96 -12.27
CA ASN A 56 -3.85 -18.21 -12.41
C ASN A 56 -3.07 -18.28 -13.74
N GLU A 57 -3.66 -17.82 -14.85
CA GLU A 57 -2.96 -17.75 -16.13
C GLU A 57 -1.76 -16.77 -16.06
N GLY A 58 -1.92 -15.61 -15.40
CA GLY A 58 -0.81 -14.67 -15.14
C GLY A 58 0.27 -15.26 -14.24
N ALA A 59 -0.12 -15.91 -13.13
CA ALA A 59 0.80 -16.59 -12.22
C ALA A 59 1.63 -17.67 -12.92
N ASN A 60 1.01 -18.44 -13.82
CA ASN A 60 1.70 -19.46 -14.60
C ASN A 60 2.80 -18.89 -15.51
N ILE A 61 2.60 -17.68 -16.05
CA ILE A 61 3.63 -16.98 -16.84
C ILE A 61 4.77 -16.54 -15.92
N LEU A 62 4.45 -15.84 -14.82
CA LEU A 62 5.45 -15.35 -13.85
C LEU A 62 6.30 -16.47 -13.27
N ARG A 63 5.68 -17.64 -13.01
CA ARG A 63 6.37 -18.81 -12.48
C ARG A 63 7.46 -19.36 -13.41
N GLN A 64 7.29 -19.17 -14.72
CA GLN A 64 8.29 -19.57 -15.72
C GLN A 64 9.41 -18.55 -15.86
N GLU A 65 9.22 -17.32 -15.39
CA GLU A 65 10.25 -16.28 -15.46
C GLU A 65 11.37 -16.53 -14.44
N LYS A 66 12.55 -15.96 -14.74
CA LYS A 66 13.70 -16.00 -13.84
C LYS A 66 13.47 -15.09 -12.63
N CYS A 67 14.17 -15.38 -11.52
CA CYS A 67 14.14 -14.52 -10.34
C CYS A 67 14.63 -13.09 -10.63
N MET A 68 15.68 -12.98 -11.45
CA MET A 68 16.11 -11.73 -12.05
C MET A 68 15.84 -11.75 -13.55
N LEU A 69 15.02 -10.81 -14.01
CA LEU A 69 14.67 -10.62 -15.41
C LEU A 69 15.84 -9.99 -16.16
N GLU A 70 15.96 -10.26 -17.46
CA GLU A 70 16.87 -9.54 -18.36
C GLU A 70 16.03 -8.85 -19.43
N VAL A 71 16.02 -7.51 -19.40
CA VAL A 71 15.17 -6.67 -20.27
C VAL A 71 16.03 -5.68 -21.06
N GLU A 72 15.58 -5.30 -22.25
CA GLU A 72 16.32 -4.38 -23.13
C GLU A 72 15.54 -3.08 -23.38
N ALA A 73 16.23 -2.03 -23.83
CA ALA A 73 15.63 -0.78 -24.28
C ALA A 73 15.12 -0.87 -25.74
N PRO A 74 14.08 -0.14 -26.17
CA PRO A 74 13.29 0.84 -25.41
C PRO A 74 12.37 0.20 -24.37
N ILE A 75 12.23 0.86 -23.21
CA ILE A 75 11.35 0.44 -22.11
C ILE A 75 10.82 1.65 -21.33
N THR A 76 9.65 1.50 -20.72
CA THR A 76 9.12 2.41 -19.70
C THR A 76 9.17 1.72 -18.33
N VAL A 77 9.89 2.31 -17.37
CA VAL A 77 10.01 1.84 -16.00
C VAL A 77 9.07 2.64 -15.10
N CYS A 78 8.30 1.92 -14.28
CA CYS A 78 7.26 2.48 -13.41
C CYS A 78 7.51 2.04 -11.96
N GLY A 79 7.28 2.96 -11.01
CA GLY A 79 7.34 2.67 -9.58
C GLY A 79 6.00 2.23 -9.03
N ASP A 80 5.80 2.53 -7.74
CA ASP A 80 4.62 2.15 -6.97
C ASP A 80 3.33 2.75 -7.56
N VAL A 81 2.22 2.00 -7.45
CA VAL A 81 0.91 2.44 -7.95
C VAL A 81 -0.19 2.34 -6.89
N HIS A 82 -0.05 1.44 -5.91
CA HIS A 82 -0.90 1.37 -4.72
C HIS A 82 -2.41 1.36 -4.99
N GLY A 83 -2.87 0.53 -5.93
CA GLY A 83 -4.29 0.41 -6.23
C GLY A 83 -4.94 1.68 -6.78
N GLN A 84 -4.17 2.66 -7.26
CA GLN A 84 -4.67 3.86 -7.95
C GLN A 84 -4.97 3.55 -9.42
N PHE A 85 -5.95 2.68 -9.68
CA PHE A 85 -6.30 2.18 -11.01
C PHE A 85 -6.58 3.28 -12.06
N PHE A 86 -7.20 4.39 -11.64
CA PHE A 86 -7.51 5.49 -12.55
C PHE A 86 -6.26 6.27 -12.96
N ASP A 87 -5.27 6.38 -12.06
CA ASP A 87 -3.96 6.94 -12.38
C ASP A 87 -3.11 6.00 -13.23
N LEU A 88 -3.28 4.69 -13.07
CA LEU A 88 -2.68 3.71 -13.98
C LEU A 88 -3.14 3.94 -15.44
N MET A 89 -4.39 4.34 -15.66
CA MET A 89 -4.85 4.68 -17.01
C MET A 89 -4.08 5.89 -17.55
N LYS A 90 -3.86 6.89 -16.70
CA LYS A 90 -3.05 8.05 -17.06
C LYS A 90 -1.59 7.70 -17.31
N LEU A 91 -1.04 6.77 -16.54
CA LEU A 91 0.31 6.24 -16.71
C LEU A 91 0.49 5.62 -18.10
N PHE A 92 -0.47 4.83 -18.59
CA PHE A 92 -0.41 4.27 -19.95
C PHE A 92 -0.58 5.34 -21.05
N GLU A 93 -1.37 6.39 -20.83
CA GLU A 93 -1.43 7.52 -21.76
C GLU A 93 -0.08 8.25 -21.88
N VAL A 94 0.66 8.38 -20.78
CA VAL A 94 1.92 9.13 -20.70
C VAL A 94 3.12 8.27 -21.12
N GLY A 95 3.13 7.00 -20.70
CA GLY A 95 4.22 6.06 -20.97
C GLY A 95 4.16 5.46 -22.38
N GLY A 96 2.97 5.24 -22.93
CA GLY A 96 2.75 4.58 -24.22
C GLY A 96 1.78 3.41 -24.10
N SER A 97 1.19 2.98 -25.21
CA SER A 97 0.28 1.83 -25.16
C SER A 97 1.06 0.55 -24.83
N PRO A 98 0.58 -0.29 -23.89
CA PRO A 98 1.11 -1.64 -23.66
C PRO A 98 1.21 -2.50 -24.91
N ASP A 99 0.39 -2.25 -25.92
CA ASP A 99 0.41 -3.00 -27.18
C ASP A 99 1.67 -2.78 -28.02
N ASN A 100 2.38 -1.67 -27.81
CA ASN A 100 3.56 -1.28 -28.59
C ASN A 100 4.73 -0.76 -27.75
N THR A 101 4.59 -0.74 -26.42
CA THR A 101 5.58 -0.20 -25.49
C THR A 101 5.90 -1.26 -24.45
N ARG A 102 7.20 -1.55 -24.24
CA ARG A 102 7.62 -2.44 -23.17
C ARG A 102 7.55 -1.73 -21.82
N TYR A 103 7.06 -2.44 -20.82
CA TYR A 103 6.94 -1.97 -19.45
C TYR A 103 7.71 -2.84 -18.46
N LEU A 104 8.32 -2.18 -17.49
CA LEU A 104 8.85 -2.79 -16.28
C LEU A 104 8.26 -2.06 -15.07
N PHE A 105 7.43 -2.75 -14.30
CA PHE A 105 6.94 -2.21 -13.04
C PHE A 105 7.75 -2.75 -11.87
N LEU A 106 8.09 -1.85 -10.93
CA LEU A 106 8.98 -2.15 -9.80
C LEU A 106 8.25 -2.59 -8.52
N GLY A 107 6.94 -2.90 -8.59
CA GLY A 107 6.18 -3.43 -7.46
C GLY A 107 5.12 -2.48 -6.90
N ASP A 108 4.60 -2.83 -5.73
CA ASP A 108 3.58 -2.09 -4.98
C ASP A 108 2.34 -1.73 -5.82
N TYR A 109 1.72 -2.77 -6.37
CA TYR A 109 0.48 -2.68 -7.15
C TYR A 109 -0.76 -2.46 -6.31
N VAL A 110 -0.71 -2.78 -5.03
CA VAL A 110 -1.89 -2.81 -4.17
C VAL A 110 -1.59 -2.16 -2.83
N ASP A 111 -2.53 -2.33 -1.90
CA ASP A 111 -2.66 -1.59 -0.66
C ASP A 111 -2.97 -0.13 -0.91
N ARG A 112 -3.45 0.52 0.16
CA ARG A 112 -3.64 1.97 0.26
C ARG A 112 -4.81 2.49 -0.57
N GLY A 113 -4.77 2.34 -1.89
CA GLY A 113 -5.85 2.69 -2.80
C GLY A 113 -6.94 1.61 -2.87
N TYR A 114 -8.17 2.02 -3.19
CA TYR A 114 -9.34 1.14 -3.17
C TYR A 114 -9.54 0.31 -4.45
N PHE A 115 -8.68 0.42 -5.46
CA PHE A 115 -8.85 -0.25 -6.77
C PHE A 115 -7.72 -1.24 -7.09
N SER A 116 -7.12 -1.81 -6.05
CA SER A 116 -6.05 -2.81 -6.14
C SER A 116 -6.39 -4.03 -7.01
N ILE A 117 -7.60 -4.60 -6.85
CA ILE A 117 -7.95 -5.82 -7.58
C ILE A 117 -8.22 -5.54 -9.07
N GLU A 118 -8.80 -4.39 -9.40
CA GLU A 118 -8.93 -3.94 -10.78
C GLU A 118 -7.57 -3.81 -11.46
N GLN A 119 -6.58 -3.27 -10.73
CA GLN A 119 -5.20 -3.18 -11.18
C GLN A 119 -4.55 -4.55 -11.38
N CYS A 120 -4.64 -5.47 -10.41
CA CYS A 120 -4.10 -6.83 -10.54
C CYS A 120 -4.70 -7.56 -11.75
N ILE A 121 -6.02 -7.51 -11.93
CA ILE A 121 -6.70 -8.16 -13.06
C ILE A 121 -6.20 -7.60 -14.40
N LEU A 122 -6.02 -6.28 -14.50
CA LEU A 122 -5.51 -5.67 -15.72
C LEU A 122 -4.05 -6.03 -15.99
N PHE A 123 -3.19 -5.98 -14.97
CA PHE A 123 -1.79 -6.32 -15.12
C PHE A 123 -1.57 -7.80 -15.46
N TRP A 124 -2.32 -8.73 -14.85
CA TRP A 124 -2.13 -10.17 -15.04
C TRP A 124 -2.59 -10.56 -16.44
N ARG A 125 -3.58 -9.83 -16.95
CA ARG A 125 -3.93 -9.85 -18.37
C ARG A 125 -2.78 -9.36 -19.25
N SER A 126 -2.15 -8.23 -18.93
CA SER A 126 -1.08 -7.64 -19.73
C SER A 126 0.21 -8.46 -19.74
N LEU A 127 0.50 -9.23 -18.68
CA LEU A 127 1.58 -10.23 -18.65
C LEU A 127 1.47 -11.24 -19.80
N MET A 128 0.24 -11.58 -20.23
CA MET A 128 -0.02 -12.46 -21.37
C MET A 128 0.39 -11.86 -22.73
N ARG A 129 0.90 -10.61 -22.74
CA ARG A 129 1.34 -9.85 -23.92
C ARG A 129 2.77 -9.27 -23.80
N HIS A 130 3.56 -9.63 -22.77
CA HIS A 130 4.98 -9.23 -22.53
C HIS A 130 5.25 -8.05 -21.56
N GLU A 131 4.30 -7.66 -20.69
CA GLU A 131 4.66 -6.79 -19.55
C GLU A 131 5.40 -7.59 -18.46
N ARG A 132 6.29 -6.94 -17.71
CA ARG A 132 7.05 -7.57 -16.60
C ARG A 132 6.82 -6.80 -15.30
N LEU A 133 6.56 -7.56 -14.24
CA LEU A 133 6.12 -7.06 -12.94
C LEU A 133 7.06 -7.58 -11.84
N LEU A 134 7.43 -6.73 -10.87
CA LEU A 134 8.15 -7.10 -9.63
C LEU A 134 7.24 -7.04 -8.37
N TYR A 135 7.65 -7.65 -7.25
CA TYR A 135 7.11 -7.75 -5.86
C TYR A 135 5.84 -6.96 -5.33
N HIS A 136 5.23 -7.40 -4.20
CA HIS A 136 4.00 -6.84 -3.57
C HIS A 136 3.77 -7.11 -2.03
N SER A 137 2.91 -6.31 -1.34
CA SER A 137 2.25 -6.58 -0.02
C SER A 137 0.70 -6.55 0.00
N SER A 138 0.05 -7.37 0.85
CA SER A 138 -1.37 -7.85 0.75
C SER A 138 -2.52 -6.90 1.18
N SER A 139 -3.64 -6.85 0.41
CA SER A 139 -4.89 -6.11 0.74
C SER A 139 -6.16 -6.98 0.90
N LYS A 140 -7.19 -6.45 1.57
CA LYS A 140 -8.57 -7.00 1.54
C LYS A 140 -9.22 -6.80 0.16
N ILE A 141 -9.86 -7.84 -0.37
CA ILE A 141 -10.36 -7.86 -1.77
C ILE A 141 -11.89 -7.77 -1.84
N LYS A 142 -12.41 -7.11 -2.88
CA LYS A 142 -13.84 -6.94 -3.23
C LYS A 142 -14.58 -8.23 -3.65
N TYR A 143 -13.88 -9.35 -3.71
CA TYR A 143 -14.33 -10.65 -4.21
C TYR A 143 -14.45 -11.63 -3.03
N SER A 144 -13.95 -12.86 -3.18
CA SER A 144 -13.91 -13.89 -2.16
C SER A 144 -12.50 -14.05 -1.60
N GLU A 145 -12.38 -14.74 -0.46
CA GLU A 145 -11.11 -15.19 0.10
C GLU A 145 -10.33 -16.06 -0.90
N ARG A 146 -11.02 -16.86 -1.72
CA ARG A 146 -10.39 -17.66 -2.79
C ARG A 146 -9.65 -16.80 -3.82
N VAL A 147 -10.18 -15.64 -4.18
CA VAL A 147 -9.51 -14.70 -5.09
C VAL A 147 -8.30 -14.06 -4.41
N TYR A 148 -8.38 -13.81 -3.10
CA TYR A 148 -7.25 -13.33 -2.31
C TYR A 148 -6.13 -14.35 -2.26
N ASP A 149 -6.43 -15.61 -1.92
CA ASP A 149 -5.44 -16.68 -1.89
C ASP A 149 -4.78 -16.89 -3.25
N ALA A 150 -5.56 -16.88 -4.34
CA ALA A 150 -5.03 -16.97 -5.70
C ALA A 150 -4.11 -15.78 -6.05
N CYS A 151 -4.42 -14.57 -5.58
CA CYS A 151 -3.52 -13.43 -5.71
C CYS A 151 -2.23 -13.64 -4.93
N MET A 152 -2.29 -14.14 -3.67
CA MET A 152 -1.10 -14.42 -2.87
C MET A 152 -0.17 -15.42 -3.57
N GLU A 153 -0.71 -16.52 -4.08
CA GLU A 153 0.07 -17.51 -4.86
C GLU A 153 0.66 -16.90 -6.14
N ALA A 154 -0.05 -15.97 -6.78
CA ALA A 154 0.46 -15.26 -7.95
C ALA A 154 1.57 -14.27 -7.60
N PHE A 155 1.51 -13.63 -6.43
CA PHE A 155 2.53 -12.71 -5.94
C PHE A 155 3.84 -13.43 -5.59
N ASP A 156 3.77 -14.63 -5.01
CA ASP A 156 4.94 -15.49 -4.80
C ASP A 156 5.67 -15.85 -6.11
N CYS A 157 5.01 -15.70 -7.26
CA CYS A 157 5.62 -15.96 -8.55
C CYS A 157 6.39 -14.76 -9.14
N LEU A 158 6.17 -13.55 -8.61
CA LEU A 158 6.77 -12.32 -9.12
C LEU A 158 8.31 -12.38 -9.05
N PRO A 159 9.02 -12.02 -10.14
CA PRO A 159 10.45 -11.77 -10.08
C PRO A 159 10.82 -10.69 -9.05
N LEU A 160 12.05 -10.75 -8.53
CA LEU A 160 12.53 -9.84 -7.49
C LEU A 160 13.35 -8.68 -8.05
N ALA A 161 13.94 -8.84 -9.23
CA ALA A 161 14.78 -7.83 -9.85
C ALA A 161 14.72 -7.92 -11.38
N ALA A 162 15.22 -6.88 -12.05
CA ALA A 162 15.49 -6.89 -13.47
C ALA A 162 16.85 -6.24 -13.77
N LEU A 163 17.60 -6.83 -14.69
CA LEU A 163 18.78 -6.25 -15.29
C LEU A 163 18.36 -5.60 -16.61
N LEU A 164 18.29 -4.28 -16.61
CA LEU A 164 17.87 -3.48 -17.76
C LEU A 164 19.07 -3.05 -18.59
N ASN A 165 19.06 -3.44 -19.86
CA ASN A 165 20.03 -3.08 -20.89
C ASN A 165 21.48 -3.40 -20.51
N GLN A 166 21.69 -4.40 -19.64
CA GLN A 166 22.98 -4.73 -19.03
C GLN A 166 23.67 -3.56 -18.30
N GLN A 167 22.88 -2.54 -17.91
CA GLN A 167 23.38 -1.28 -17.36
C GLN A 167 22.74 -0.93 -16.01
N PHE A 168 21.48 -1.32 -15.80
CA PHE A 168 20.73 -0.92 -14.62
C PHE A 168 20.25 -2.14 -13.86
N LEU A 169 20.54 -2.18 -12.56
CA LEU A 169 19.82 -3.07 -11.66
C LEU A 169 18.51 -2.36 -11.28
N CYS A 170 17.38 -3.01 -11.54
CA CYS A 170 16.05 -2.54 -11.20
C CYS A 170 15.46 -3.43 -10.10
N VAL A 171 15.11 -2.84 -8.97
CA VAL A 171 14.56 -3.53 -7.78
C VAL A 171 13.46 -2.67 -7.16
N HIS A 172 12.64 -3.23 -6.27
CA HIS A 172 11.65 -2.42 -5.53
C HIS A 172 12.34 -1.59 -4.42
N GLY A 173 12.96 -2.32 -3.48
CA GLY A 173 13.74 -1.86 -2.34
C GLY A 173 15.10 -1.29 -2.72
N GLY A 174 16.14 -2.04 -2.42
CA GLY A 174 17.49 -1.68 -2.78
C GLY A 174 18.48 -2.80 -2.56
N LEU A 175 19.64 -2.46 -1.99
CA LEU A 175 20.74 -3.41 -1.81
C LEU A 175 20.62 -4.17 -0.49
N SER A 176 21.28 -5.32 -0.44
CA SER A 176 21.44 -6.15 0.76
C SER A 176 22.92 -6.34 1.09
N PRO A 177 23.31 -6.40 2.38
CA PRO A 177 24.65 -6.82 2.76
C PRO A 177 24.99 -8.26 2.33
N GLU A 178 23.99 -9.08 2.02
CA GLU A 178 24.14 -10.48 1.58
C GLU A 178 24.17 -10.63 0.04
N ILE A 179 23.99 -9.55 -0.71
CA ILE A 179 23.98 -9.56 -2.19
C ILE A 179 25.15 -8.73 -2.71
N ASN A 180 26.21 -9.42 -3.12
CA ASN A 180 27.42 -8.78 -3.60
C ASN A 180 27.49 -8.77 -5.13
N CYS A 181 26.83 -9.74 -5.77
CA CYS A 181 26.77 -9.83 -7.22
C CYS A 181 25.38 -10.19 -7.74
N LEU A 182 25.15 -9.98 -9.03
CA LEU A 182 23.88 -10.31 -9.70
C LEU A 182 23.51 -11.80 -9.61
N ASP A 183 24.51 -12.70 -9.51
CA ASP A 183 24.26 -14.13 -9.35
C ASP A 183 23.66 -14.49 -7.99
N ASP A 184 23.87 -13.67 -6.96
CA ASP A 184 23.27 -13.89 -5.64
C ASP A 184 21.75 -13.74 -5.72
N ILE A 185 21.26 -12.74 -6.49
CA ILE A 185 19.83 -12.55 -6.77
C ILE A 185 19.26 -13.73 -7.56
N ARG A 186 20.00 -14.19 -8.60
CA ARG A 186 19.55 -15.31 -9.46
C ARG A 186 19.34 -16.62 -8.69
N LYS A 187 20.06 -16.82 -7.59
CA LYS A 187 20.00 -18.03 -6.74
C LYS A 187 18.88 -17.99 -5.69
N LEU A 188 18.23 -16.84 -5.47
CA LEU A 188 17.18 -16.73 -4.47
C LEU A 188 15.97 -17.60 -4.86
N ASP A 189 15.53 -18.41 -3.90
CA ASP A 189 14.23 -19.06 -3.96
C ASP A 189 13.15 -18.05 -3.57
N ARG A 190 12.42 -17.55 -4.58
CA ARG A 190 11.43 -16.48 -4.44
C ARG A 190 10.00 -16.96 -4.23
N PHE A 191 9.72 -18.25 -4.39
CA PHE A 191 8.35 -18.80 -4.40
C PHE A 191 7.82 -19.03 -2.99
N LYS A 192 7.74 -17.94 -2.22
CA LYS A 192 7.33 -17.93 -0.82
C LYS A 192 7.02 -16.52 -0.36
N GLU A 193 6.25 -16.44 0.72
CA GLU A 193 6.11 -15.20 1.49
C GLU A 193 7.51 -14.66 1.88
N PRO A 194 7.78 -13.36 1.66
CA PRO A 194 9.05 -12.76 2.03
C PRO A 194 9.39 -12.99 3.50
N PRO A 195 10.62 -13.44 3.80
CA PRO A 195 11.07 -13.54 5.18
C PRO A 195 11.18 -12.15 5.82
N ALA A 196 11.20 -12.08 7.16
CA ALA A 196 11.37 -10.81 7.90
C ALA A 196 12.79 -10.23 7.83
N PHE A 197 13.75 -11.02 7.32
CA PHE A 197 15.14 -10.64 7.19
C PHE A 197 15.78 -11.45 6.04
N GLY A 198 16.97 -11.03 5.63
CA GLY A 198 17.76 -11.69 4.60
C GLY A 198 17.58 -11.06 3.21
N PRO A 199 18.25 -11.61 2.18
CA PRO A 199 18.44 -10.95 0.90
C PRO A 199 17.13 -10.66 0.15
N MET A 200 16.14 -11.55 0.24
CA MET A 200 14.82 -11.32 -0.34
C MET A 200 14.10 -10.15 0.34
N CYS A 201 14.12 -10.10 1.68
CA CYS A 201 13.55 -8.98 2.45
C CYS A 201 14.22 -7.66 2.06
N ASP A 202 15.53 -7.65 1.92
CA ASP A 202 16.30 -6.43 1.65
C ASP A 202 16.10 -5.87 0.24
N LEU A 203 16.00 -6.74 -0.78
CA LEU A 203 15.65 -6.33 -2.15
C LEU A 203 14.30 -5.60 -2.23
N ILE A 204 13.45 -5.79 -1.22
CA ILE A 204 12.10 -5.24 -1.13
C ILE A 204 12.06 -4.03 -0.20
N TRP A 205 12.69 -4.10 0.98
CA TRP A 205 12.48 -3.15 2.07
C TRP A 205 13.65 -2.18 2.33
N ALA A 206 14.80 -2.39 1.69
CA ALA A 206 15.95 -1.52 1.93
C ALA A 206 15.72 -0.13 1.30
N ASP A 207 16.22 0.91 1.99
CA ASP A 207 16.14 2.31 1.56
C ASP A 207 17.52 2.95 1.49
N PRO A 208 17.73 4.00 0.68
CA PRO A 208 18.92 4.82 0.83
C PRO A 208 18.89 5.57 2.17
N GLY A 209 20.06 5.80 2.79
CA GLY A 209 20.16 6.67 3.96
C GLY A 209 19.61 8.08 3.71
N GLU A 210 19.09 8.76 4.75
CA GLU A 210 18.53 10.12 4.60
C GLU A 210 19.59 11.11 4.08
N ASP A 211 20.84 10.94 4.51
CA ASP A 211 22.02 11.70 4.13
C ASP A 211 22.79 11.09 2.94
N TYR A 212 22.16 10.21 2.13
CA TYR A 212 22.79 9.51 1.01
C TYR A 212 23.63 10.43 0.11
N GLY A 213 24.91 10.11 -0.02
CA GLY A 213 25.91 10.89 -0.75
C GLY A 213 26.57 12.02 0.05
N SER A 214 26.20 12.22 1.32
CA SER A 214 26.79 13.19 2.25
C SER A 214 27.02 12.57 3.64
N GLU A 215 27.15 11.25 3.68
CA GLU A 215 27.26 10.47 4.90
C GLU A 215 28.52 10.85 5.70
N LYS A 216 28.38 10.85 7.03
CA LYS A 216 29.50 11.10 7.95
C LYS A 216 30.29 9.84 8.27
N THR A 217 29.63 8.69 8.23
CA THR A 217 30.24 7.37 8.49
C THR A 217 30.52 6.67 7.16
N VAL A 218 31.49 5.76 7.17
CA VAL A 218 31.86 4.95 6.00
C VAL A 218 31.10 3.62 5.98
N GLU A 219 30.09 3.46 6.85
CA GLU A 219 29.33 2.21 6.94
C GLU A 219 28.47 2.02 5.69
N HIS A 220 28.49 0.81 5.13
CA HIS A 220 27.73 0.48 3.94
C HIS A 220 26.25 0.31 4.23
N PHE A 221 25.93 -0.33 5.36
CA PHE A 221 24.58 -0.70 5.74
C PHE A 221 24.35 -0.37 7.22
N ASN A 222 23.20 0.23 7.50
CA ASN A 222 22.74 0.57 8.84
C ASN A 222 21.31 0.09 9.03
N HIS A 223 20.87 -0.21 10.25
CA HIS A 223 19.50 -0.70 10.45
C HIS A 223 18.45 0.32 10.02
N ASN A 224 17.46 -0.11 9.21
CA ASN A 224 16.40 0.78 8.74
C ASN A 224 15.32 0.98 9.82
N SER A 225 15.53 2.00 10.65
CA SER A 225 14.59 2.38 11.72
C SER A 225 13.26 2.96 11.21
N VAL A 226 13.19 3.38 9.94
CA VAL A 226 11.93 3.83 9.32
C VAL A 226 11.04 2.64 9.06
N ARG A 227 11.56 1.58 8.43
CA ARG A 227 10.81 0.36 8.09
C ARG A 227 10.69 -0.64 9.24
N GLY A 228 11.62 -0.62 10.21
CA GLY A 228 11.68 -1.56 11.32
C GLY A 228 12.21 -2.96 10.95
N CYS A 229 12.67 -3.13 9.72
CA CYS A 229 13.30 -4.31 9.16
C CYS A 229 14.32 -3.87 8.09
N SER A 230 15.17 -4.76 7.61
CA SER A 230 16.17 -4.45 6.57
C SER A 230 17.12 -3.28 6.96
N TYR A 231 17.70 -2.63 5.94
CA TYR A 231 18.82 -1.71 6.07
C TYR A 231 18.64 -0.41 5.28
N PHE A 232 19.22 0.67 5.81
CA PHE A 232 19.64 1.81 5.04
C PHE A 232 20.96 1.48 4.35
N TYR A 233 21.08 1.70 3.05
CA TYR A 233 22.33 1.58 2.30
C TYR A 233 22.91 2.96 1.94
N SER A 234 24.23 3.07 2.00
CA SER A 234 24.95 4.32 1.70
C SER A 234 25.39 4.44 0.24
N TYR A 235 25.78 5.64 -0.16
CA TYR A 235 26.34 5.94 -1.47
C TYR A 235 27.60 5.12 -1.77
N ALA A 236 28.42 4.86 -0.75
CA ALA A 236 29.61 4.00 -0.87
C ALA A 236 29.21 2.56 -1.22
N ALA A 237 28.21 2.00 -0.51
CA ALA A 237 27.70 0.65 -0.78
C ALA A 237 27.19 0.50 -2.23
N VAL A 238 26.45 1.50 -2.72
CA VAL A 238 25.96 1.50 -4.11
C VAL A 238 27.11 1.61 -5.11
N CYS A 239 28.06 2.51 -4.89
CA CYS A 239 29.20 2.66 -5.81
C CYS A 239 30.05 1.40 -5.92
N ASP A 240 30.29 0.72 -4.80
CA ASP A 240 31.03 -0.55 -4.76
C ASP A 240 30.26 -1.64 -5.50
N PHE A 241 28.96 -1.77 -5.25
CA PHE A 241 28.12 -2.73 -5.96
C PHE A 241 28.09 -2.49 -7.47
N LEU A 242 27.92 -1.24 -7.89
CA LEU A 242 27.91 -0.85 -9.30
C LEU A 242 29.24 -1.18 -9.98
N THR A 243 30.36 -0.88 -9.32
CA THR A 243 31.69 -1.16 -9.86
C THR A 243 31.94 -2.66 -9.98
N ASN A 244 31.62 -3.43 -8.94
CA ASN A 244 31.83 -4.88 -8.91
C ASN A 244 30.99 -5.62 -9.94
N ASN A 245 29.82 -5.08 -10.30
CA ASN A 245 28.89 -5.71 -11.26
C ASN A 245 28.90 -5.04 -12.64
N ASN A 246 29.78 -4.07 -12.87
CA ASN A 246 29.87 -3.31 -14.12
C ASN A 246 28.52 -2.68 -14.55
N LEU A 247 27.85 -2.04 -13.59
CA LEU A 247 26.56 -1.37 -13.79
C LEU A 247 26.71 0.15 -13.74
N LEU A 248 25.77 0.83 -14.38
CA LEU A 248 25.70 2.29 -14.45
C LEU A 248 24.95 2.92 -13.27
N SER A 249 23.83 2.31 -12.85
CA SER A 249 22.97 2.84 -11.79
C SER A 249 22.01 1.78 -11.25
N VAL A 250 21.45 2.03 -10.06
CA VAL A 250 20.33 1.28 -9.50
C VAL A 250 19.04 2.10 -9.69
N ILE A 251 17.99 1.49 -10.23
CA ILE A 251 16.66 2.09 -10.38
C ILE A 251 15.71 1.39 -9.42
N ARG A 252 15.01 2.16 -8.57
CA ARG A 252 14.17 1.62 -7.51
C ARG A 252 12.90 2.43 -7.27
N ALA A 253 11.99 1.96 -6.41
CA ALA A 253 10.69 2.61 -6.12
C ALA A 253 10.44 2.86 -4.60
N HIS A 254 9.36 2.34 -3.99
CA HIS A 254 9.08 2.21 -2.54
C HIS A 254 8.99 3.47 -1.65
N GLU A 255 9.64 4.58 -2.03
CA GLU A 255 9.62 5.84 -1.29
C GLU A 255 8.90 6.90 -2.11
N ALA A 256 7.77 7.38 -1.60
CA ALA A 256 7.05 8.51 -2.18
C ALA A 256 7.97 9.71 -2.42
N GLN A 257 7.83 10.35 -3.59
CA GLN A 257 8.58 11.55 -3.97
C GLN A 257 7.60 12.65 -4.41
N ASP A 258 7.81 13.88 -3.94
CA ASP A 258 6.95 15.03 -4.32
C ASP A 258 6.92 15.26 -5.85
N ALA A 259 8.08 15.11 -6.50
CA ALA A 259 8.20 15.19 -7.95
C ALA A 259 7.88 13.86 -8.69
N GLY A 260 7.54 12.80 -7.98
CA GLY A 260 7.37 11.45 -8.54
C GLY A 260 8.69 10.75 -8.90
N TYR A 261 9.85 11.38 -8.68
CA TYR A 261 11.16 10.77 -8.84
C TYR A 261 12.21 11.49 -7.99
N ARG A 262 13.36 10.82 -7.77
CA ARG A 262 14.55 11.43 -7.19
C ARG A 262 15.80 10.87 -7.85
N MET A 263 16.67 11.77 -8.32
CA MET A 263 18.01 11.45 -8.81
C MET A 263 19.01 11.71 -7.70
N TYR A 264 19.73 10.67 -7.27
CA TYR A 264 20.69 10.78 -6.17
C TYR A 264 22.08 11.19 -6.68
N ARG A 265 23.04 11.28 -5.75
CA ARG A 265 24.43 11.67 -6.03
C ARG A 265 24.99 10.87 -7.20
N LYS A 266 25.65 11.58 -8.13
CA LYS A 266 26.29 11.00 -9.31
C LYS A 266 27.52 10.18 -8.91
N SER A 267 27.68 9.02 -9.52
CA SER A 267 28.93 8.26 -9.46
C SER A 267 30.08 9.11 -10.00
N GLN A 268 31.20 9.12 -9.28
CA GLN A 268 32.39 9.87 -9.69
C GLN A 268 33.00 9.30 -10.99
N THR A 269 32.84 7.99 -11.21
CA THR A 269 33.42 7.29 -12.36
C THR A 269 32.64 7.57 -13.65
N THR A 270 31.31 7.57 -13.60
CA THR A 270 30.46 7.67 -14.80
C THR A 270 29.82 9.04 -14.98
N GLY A 271 29.77 9.87 -13.94
CA GLY A 271 29.03 11.14 -13.94
C GLY A 271 27.50 10.97 -14.00
N PHE A 272 27.01 9.73 -13.91
CA PHE A 272 25.60 9.37 -13.94
C PHE A 272 25.05 9.17 -12.51
N PRO A 273 23.77 9.50 -12.22
CA PRO A 273 23.16 9.23 -10.92
C PRO A 273 23.39 7.78 -10.46
N SER A 274 23.98 7.58 -9.27
CA SER A 274 24.24 6.22 -8.75
C SER A 274 22.96 5.45 -8.42
N LEU A 275 21.92 6.18 -8.02
CA LEU A 275 20.62 5.67 -7.62
C LEU A 275 19.52 6.58 -8.16
N ILE A 276 18.39 5.97 -8.53
CA ILE A 276 17.20 6.65 -9.02
C ILE A 276 15.98 6.06 -8.32
N THR A 277 15.20 6.88 -7.63
CA THR A 277 13.86 6.50 -7.16
C THR A 277 12.81 6.97 -8.16
N ILE A 278 11.90 6.08 -8.57
CA ILE A 278 10.73 6.38 -9.39
C ILE A 278 9.46 6.04 -8.60
N PHE A 279 8.47 6.93 -8.60
CA PHE A 279 7.22 6.78 -7.87
C PHE A 279 6.04 7.16 -8.77
N SER A 280 5.10 6.24 -8.95
CA SER A 280 4.09 6.32 -10.01
C SER A 280 2.65 6.50 -9.50
N ALA A 281 2.46 6.78 -8.20
CA ALA A 281 1.17 7.09 -7.57
C ALA A 281 1.05 8.62 -7.30
N PRO A 282 0.34 9.39 -8.15
CA PRO A 282 0.19 10.83 -7.96
C PRO A 282 -0.86 11.10 -6.87
N ASN A 283 -0.72 12.22 -6.15
CA ASN A 283 -1.58 12.55 -5.00
C ASN A 283 -1.82 11.35 -4.08
N TYR A 284 -0.72 10.67 -3.69
CA TYR A 284 -0.78 9.45 -2.92
C TYR A 284 -1.65 9.61 -1.67
N LEU A 285 -2.49 8.61 -1.39
CA LEU A 285 -3.48 8.61 -0.30
C LEU A 285 -4.49 9.76 -0.34
N ASP A 286 -4.70 10.38 -1.50
CA ASP A 286 -5.53 11.57 -1.70
C ASP A 286 -5.11 12.81 -0.92
N VAL A 287 -3.93 12.79 -0.29
CA VAL A 287 -3.48 13.84 0.63
C VAL A 287 -2.06 14.33 0.40
N TYR A 288 -1.18 13.53 -0.21
CA TYR A 288 0.23 13.92 -0.41
C TYR A 288 0.39 15.04 -1.43
N ASN A 289 -0.54 15.15 -2.38
CA ASN A 289 -0.52 16.13 -3.47
C ASN A 289 0.78 16.12 -4.31
N ASN A 290 1.51 14.99 -4.30
CA ASN A 290 2.70 14.79 -5.11
C ASN A 290 2.35 14.56 -6.59
N LYS A 291 3.34 14.77 -7.45
CA LYS A 291 3.35 14.25 -8.82
C LYS A 291 3.75 12.78 -8.83
N ALA A 292 3.37 12.09 -9.89
CA ALA A 292 3.93 10.79 -10.26
C ALA A 292 4.88 10.96 -11.46
N ALA A 293 5.74 9.97 -11.67
CA ALA A 293 6.55 9.89 -12.87
C ALA A 293 6.74 8.45 -13.37
N VAL A 294 7.10 8.36 -14.66
CA VAL A 294 7.67 7.15 -15.28
C VAL A 294 8.99 7.48 -15.95
N LEU A 295 9.89 6.50 -16.02
CA LEU A 295 11.19 6.63 -16.67
C LEU A 295 11.14 5.93 -18.03
N LYS A 296 11.21 6.71 -19.10
CA LYS A 296 11.32 6.20 -20.47
C LYS A 296 12.79 6.13 -20.87
N TYR A 297 13.28 4.93 -21.15
CA TYR A 297 14.64 4.71 -21.63
C TYR A 297 14.61 4.22 -23.06
N GLU A 298 15.09 5.07 -23.98
CA GLU A 298 15.08 4.83 -25.42
C GLU A 298 16.22 5.60 -26.08
N ASN A 299 16.87 5.04 -27.11
CA ASN A 299 17.98 5.69 -27.83
C ASN A 299 19.12 6.18 -26.90
N ASN A 300 19.45 5.40 -25.86
CA ASN A 300 20.40 5.76 -24.79
C ASN A 300 20.06 7.04 -24.02
N VAL A 301 18.83 7.55 -24.13
CA VAL A 301 18.35 8.72 -23.40
C VAL A 301 17.34 8.26 -22.35
N MET A 302 17.57 8.70 -21.12
CA MET A 302 16.65 8.53 -20.01
C MET A 302 15.79 9.79 -19.89
N ASN A 303 14.48 9.65 -20.09
CA ASN A 303 13.52 10.74 -20.04
C ASN A 303 12.48 10.46 -18.94
N ILE A 304 12.34 11.39 -18.00
CA ILE A 304 11.35 11.29 -16.94
C ILE A 304 10.09 12.02 -17.38
N ARG A 305 8.97 11.31 -17.41
CA ARG A 305 7.66 11.87 -17.74
C ARG A 305 6.82 11.93 -16.49
N GLN A 306 6.57 13.15 -16.00
CA GLN A 306 5.71 13.39 -14.85
C GLN A 306 4.24 13.50 -15.25
N PHE A 307 3.34 13.15 -14.33
CA PHE A 307 1.90 13.32 -14.48
C PHE A 307 1.23 13.60 -13.12
N ASN A 308 0.03 14.18 -13.18
CA ASN A 308 -0.79 14.49 -11.99
C ASN A 308 -1.90 13.44 -11.82
N CYS A 309 -2.60 13.50 -10.70
CA CYS A 309 -3.69 12.58 -10.40
C CYS A 309 -4.92 12.77 -11.31
N SER A 310 -5.70 11.71 -11.39
CA SER A 310 -6.95 11.61 -12.13
C SER A 310 -8.11 11.43 -11.14
N PRO A 311 -9.31 11.94 -11.44
CA PRO A 311 -10.49 11.67 -10.62
C PRO A 311 -10.77 10.17 -10.55
N HIS A 312 -11.15 9.69 -9.37
CA HIS A 312 -11.63 8.33 -9.15
C HIS A 312 -12.92 8.32 -8.31
N PRO A 313 -13.72 7.25 -8.39
CA PRO A 313 -14.87 7.06 -7.53
C PRO A 313 -14.50 7.03 -6.05
N TYR A 314 -15.40 7.53 -5.21
CA TYR A 314 -15.23 7.58 -3.77
C TYR A 314 -15.66 6.27 -3.12
N TRP A 315 -14.85 5.78 -2.20
CA TRP A 315 -15.17 4.66 -1.32
C TRP A 315 -15.05 5.10 0.14
N LEU A 316 -15.98 4.64 0.98
CA LEU A 316 -15.85 4.79 2.43
C LEU A 316 -14.67 3.95 2.94
N PRO A 317 -14.02 4.37 4.04
CA PRO A 317 -12.92 3.62 4.65
C PRO A 317 -13.24 2.14 4.84
N ASN A 318 -12.29 1.27 4.49
CA ASN A 318 -12.43 -0.19 4.58
C ASN A 318 -13.61 -0.80 3.80
N PHE A 319 -14.07 -0.15 2.73
CA PHE A 319 -15.22 -0.58 1.93
C PHE A 319 -16.53 -0.70 2.74
N MET A 320 -16.68 0.11 3.79
CA MET A 320 -17.87 0.10 4.63
C MET A 320 -19.12 0.51 3.83
N ASP A 321 -20.23 -0.20 4.00
CA ASP A 321 -21.50 0.22 3.42
C ASP A 321 -22.10 1.39 4.21
N VAL A 322 -22.98 2.15 3.55
CA VAL A 322 -23.57 3.36 4.13
C VAL A 322 -24.45 3.09 5.34
N PHE A 323 -25.00 1.89 5.51
CA PHE A 323 -25.77 1.55 6.70
C PHE A 323 -24.83 1.31 7.87
N THR A 324 -23.81 0.47 7.70
CA THR A 324 -22.79 0.24 8.74
C THR A 324 -22.14 1.55 9.20
N TRP A 325 -21.89 2.47 8.26
CA TRP A 325 -21.31 3.78 8.58
C TRP A 325 -22.27 4.71 9.31
N SER A 326 -23.54 4.80 8.89
CA SER A 326 -24.49 5.80 9.40
C SER A 326 -25.29 5.34 10.62
N LEU A 327 -25.50 4.03 10.78
CA LEU A 327 -26.39 3.49 11.82
C LEU A 327 -25.96 3.88 13.25
N PRO A 328 -24.65 3.91 13.61
CA PRO A 328 -24.23 4.41 14.92
C PRO A 328 -24.64 5.87 15.15
N PHE A 329 -24.46 6.73 14.15
CA PHE A 329 -24.82 8.15 14.25
C PHE A 329 -26.34 8.34 14.34
N VAL A 330 -27.12 7.58 13.57
CA VAL A 330 -28.59 7.61 13.67
C VAL A 330 -29.03 7.18 15.07
N GLY A 331 -28.45 6.12 15.61
CA GLY A 331 -28.72 5.66 16.98
C GLY A 331 -28.40 6.74 18.02
N GLU A 332 -27.23 7.38 17.92
CA GLU A 332 -26.81 8.48 18.79
C GLU A 332 -27.83 9.63 18.76
N LYS A 333 -28.16 10.15 17.57
CA LYS A 333 -29.01 11.34 17.44
C LYS A 333 -30.45 11.08 17.81
N VAL A 334 -30.99 9.89 17.52
CA VAL A 334 -32.34 9.51 17.97
C VAL A 334 -32.36 9.37 19.49
N THR A 335 -31.35 8.74 20.10
CA THR A 335 -31.26 8.60 21.56
C THR A 335 -31.12 9.97 22.23
N GLU A 336 -30.26 10.84 21.70
CA GLU A 336 -30.09 12.23 22.18
C GLU A 336 -31.40 13.01 22.10
N MET A 337 -32.12 12.90 20.98
CA MET A 337 -33.43 13.51 20.82
C MET A 337 -34.43 13.00 21.87
N LEU A 338 -34.51 11.68 22.07
CA LEU A 338 -35.43 11.08 23.04
C LEU A 338 -35.09 11.49 24.48
N VAL A 339 -33.81 11.51 24.84
CA VAL A 339 -33.35 11.98 26.16
C VAL A 339 -33.74 13.45 26.37
N ASN A 340 -33.54 14.30 25.35
CA ASN A 340 -33.92 15.71 25.44
C ASN A 340 -35.44 15.89 25.56
N VAL A 341 -36.24 15.04 24.92
CA VAL A 341 -37.71 15.05 25.06
C VAL A 341 -38.14 14.58 26.45
N LEU A 342 -37.54 13.50 26.97
CA LEU A 342 -37.85 12.97 28.30
C LEU A 342 -37.46 13.94 29.42
N ASN A 343 -36.35 14.68 29.25
CA ASN A 343 -35.91 15.71 30.18
C ASN A 343 -36.82 16.97 30.20
N ILE A 344 -37.86 17.05 29.36
CA ILE A 344 -38.92 18.08 29.46
C ILE A 344 -39.95 17.70 30.52
N CYS A 345 -40.08 16.40 30.85
CA CYS A 345 -40.94 15.95 31.94
C CYS A 345 -40.28 16.31 33.28
N SER A 346 -41.06 16.81 34.22
CA SER A 346 -40.56 17.28 35.52
C SER A 346 -40.20 16.08 36.42
N ASP A 347 -39.28 16.25 37.38
CA ASP A 347 -38.94 15.21 38.37
C ASP A 347 -40.19 14.63 39.06
N ASP A 348 -41.25 15.43 39.19
CA ASP A 348 -42.55 15.03 39.75
C ASP A 348 -43.29 13.95 38.94
N GLU A 349 -43.01 13.76 37.64
CA GLU A 349 -43.60 12.70 36.80
C GLU A 349 -42.72 11.43 36.76
N LEU A 350 -41.41 11.57 36.97
CA LEU A 350 -40.41 10.49 36.92
C LEU A 350 -40.28 9.73 38.25
N MET A 351 -40.66 10.34 39.37
CA MET A 351 -40.59 9.74 40.70
C MET A 351 -41.72 8.73 40.99
N SER A 352 -42.48 8.28 39.98
CA SER A 352 -43.56 7.32 40.21
C SER A 352 -43.18 5.85 40.24
N GLU A 353 -42.10 5.35 39.60
CA GLU A 353 -41.63 3.96 39.83
C GLU A 353 -40.12 3.72 39.52
N GLY A 354 -39.34 3.43 40.58
CA GLY A 354 -38.32 2.35 40.68
C GLY A 354 -37.05 2.31 39.80
N ASP A 355 -35.92 2.67 40.43
CA ASP A 355 -34.50 2.29 40.30
C ASP A 355 -33.88 1.50 39.11
N ASP A 356 -32.57 1.78 38.92
CA ASP A 356 -31.48 1.02 38.24
C ASP A 356 -31.26 1.17 36.73
N LEU A 357 -30.61 2.27 36.29
CA LEU A 357 -30.02 2.35 34.94
C LEU A 357 -28.79 3.29 34.83
N CYS A 358 -27.67 2.97 35.50
CA CYS A 358 -26.44 3.80 35.40
C CYS A 358 -25.22 3.12 34.76
N GLU A 359 -25.19 1.79 34.59
CA GLU A 359 -23.97 1.12 34.07
C GLU A 359 -23.82 1.12 32.53
N GLY A 360 -24.88 1.39 31.75
CA GLY A 360 -24.84 1.34 30.29
C GLY A 360 -24.19 2.55 29.58
N LYS A 361 -24.03 3.69 30.26
CA LYS A 361 -23.53 4.94 29.65
C LYS A 361 -22.03 4.91 29.34
N MET A 362 -21.23 4.18 30.13
CA MET A 362 -19.76 4.22 30.00
C MET A 362 -19.26 3.39 28.79
N LEU A 363 -19.84 2.22 28.55
CA LEU A 363 -19.42 1.30 27.48
C LEU A 363 -19.80 1.79 26.07
N SER A 364 -20.90 2.53 25.92
CA SER A 364 -21.31 3.15 24.65
C SER A 364 -20.33 4.25 24.24
N LEU A 365 -20.01 5.16 25.17
CA LEU A 365 -19.11 6.30 24.93
C LEU A 365 -17.68 5.86 24.55
N GLU A 366 -17.19 4.77 25.14
CA GLU A 366 -15.87 4.22 24.81
C GLU A 366 -15.87 3.56 23.43
N SER A 367 -16.92 2.82 23.06
CA SER A 367 -17.05 2.25 21.71
C SER A 367 -17.23 3.33 20.63
N GLU A 368 -17.93 4.42 20.96
CA GLU A 368 -18.22 5.56 20.08
C GLU A 368 -16.98 6.40 19.75
N SER A 369 -16.13 6.67 20.74
CA SER A 369 -14.88 7.43 20.54
C SER A 369 -13.93 6.70 19.61
N VAL A 370 -13.92 5.36 19.67
CA VAL A 370 -13.06 4.50 18.84
C VAL A 370 -13.53 4.48 17.39
N LEU A 371 -14.84 4.52 17.13
CA LEU A 371 -15.42 4.60 15.79
C LEU A 371 -15.13 5.95 15.12
N THR A 372 -15.29 7.06 15.85
CA THR A 372 -14.96 8.41 15.34
C THR A 372 -13.47 8.51 15.02
N LEU A 373 -12.61 8.02 15.90
CA LEU A 373 -11.17 8.01 15.67
C LEU A 373 -10.76 7.15 14.46
N LYS A 374 -11.38 5.99 14.25
CA LYS A 374 -11.18 5.19 13.03
C LYS A 374 -11.70 5.92 11.78
N GLY A 375 -12.76 6.72 11.87
CA GLY A 375 -13.25 7.52 10.75
C GLY A 375 -12.37 8.73 10.40
N LEU A 376 -11.51 9.18 11.33
CA LEU A 376 -10.65 10.35 11.17
C LEU A 376 -9.21 10.00 10.73
N THR A 377 -8.80 8.73 10.79
CA THR A 377 -7.49 8.33 10.27
C THR A 377 -7.55 8.00 8.77
N PRO A 378 -6.57 8.44 7.96
CA PRO A 378 -6.54 8.15 6.52
C PRO A 378 -6.62 6.64 6.18
N THR A 379 -6.18 5.77 7.11
CA THR A 379 -6.15 4.32 6.95
C THR A 379 -7.29 3.57 7.66
N GLY A 380 -8.18 4.26 8.37
CA GLY A 380 -9.25 3.58 9.12
C GLY A 380 -8.79 2.79 10.35
N THR A 381 -7.49 2.84 10.69
CA THR A 381 -6.89 2.12 11.82
C THR A 381 -6.37 3.08 12.88
N LEU A 382 -6.47 2.68 14.14
CA LEU A 382 -5.92 3.40 15.29
C LEU A 382 -4.49 2.91 15.59
N PRO A 383 -3.54 3.81 15.94
CA PRO A 383 -2.22 3.40 16.41
C PRO A 383 -2.32 2.48 17.64
N LEU A 384 -1.46 1.47 17.70
CA LEU A 384 -1.36 0.57 18.87
C LEU A 384 -1.05 1.39 20.14
N GLY A 385 -1.81 1.17 21.21
CA GLY A 385 -1.66 1.85 22.50
C GLY A 385 -2.66 2.98 22.78
N VAL A 386 -3.38 3.48 21.76
CA VAL A 386 -4.38 4.56 21.94
C VAL A 386 -5.58 4.10 22.75
N LEU A 387 -5.98 2.82 22.61
CA LEU A 387 -7.05 2.19 23.40
C LEU A 387 -6.60 1.86 24.83
N SER A 388 -5.30 1.62 25.02
CA SER A 388 -4.71 1.21 26.31
C SER A 388 -4.55 2.37 27.30
N GLY A 389 -4.57 3.62 26.82
CA GLY A 389 -4.37 4.82 27.62
C GLY A 389 -5.65 5.49 28.15
N GLY A 390 -6.83 4.98 27.77
CA GLY A 390 -8.12 5.52 28.21
C GLY A 390 -8.52 6.87 27.58
N LYS A 391 -9.58 7.48 28.15
CA LYS A 391 -10.27 8.68 27.60
C LYS A 391 -9.36 9.88 27.33
N GLN A 392 -8.35 10.11 28.17
CA GLN A 392 -7.44 11.26 28.02
C GLN A 392 -6.50 11.12 26.82
N THR A 393 -6.03 9.90 26.54
CA THR A 393 -5.17 9.61 25.37
C THR A 393 -5.97 9.68 24.06
N LEU A 394 -7.24 9.26 24.09
CA LEU A 394 -8.19 9.41 22.97
C LEU A 394 -8.47 10.89 22.65
N GLN A 395 -8.70 11.74 23.67
CA GLN A 395 -8.90 13.18 23.48
C GLN A 395 -7.65 13.89 22.93
N HIS A 396 -6.45 13.50 23.37
CA HIS A 396 -5.20 14.01 22.82
C HIS A 396 -4.96 13.58 21.36
N ALA A 397 -5.34 12.35 20.99
CA ALA A 397 -5.30 11.90 19.61
C ALA A 397 -6.26 12.69 18.71
N ILE A 398 -7.48 12.99 19.19
CA ILE A 398 -8.48 13.79 18.47
C ILE A 398 -8.05 15.26 18.30
N GLN A 399 -7.33 15.85 19.27
CA GLN A 399 -6.82 17.23 19.14
C GLN A 399 -5.89 17.44 17.94
N GLY A 400 -5.23 16.38 17.45
CA GLY A 400 -4.42 16.42 16.22
C GLY A 400 -5.25 16.39 14.93
N PHE A 401 -6.45 15.80 14.98
CA PHE A 401 -7.38 15.59 13.86
C PHE A 401 -8.59 16.53 13.99
N SER A 402 -8.37 17.82 13.77
CA SER A 402 -9.50 18.73 13.55
C SER A 402 -10.13 18.43 12.19
N PRO A 403 -11.48 18.28 12.08
CA PRO A 403 -12.16 18.05 10.79
C PRO A 403 -11.91 19.13 9.73
N THR A 404 -11.37 20.28 10.14
CA THR A 404 -11.06 21.43 9.28
C THR A 404 -9.57 21.59 8.97
N ARG A 405 -8.67 20.82 9.59
CA ARG A 405 -7.23 20.93 9.33
C ARG A 405 -6.85 20.12 8.09
N LYS A 406 -6.74 20.81 6.95
CA LYS A 406 -6.17 20.25 5.73
C LYS A 406 -4.65 20.09 5.87
N ILE A 407 -4.12 18.97 5.40
CA ILE A 407 -2.68 18.73 5.24
C ILE A 407 -2.10 19.81 4.32
N ARG A 408 -0.99 20.43 4.73
CA ARG A 408 -0.45 21.63 4.08
C ARG A 408 0.56 21.33 2.99
N ASN A 409 1.33 20.26 3.14
CA ASN A 409 2.41 19.89 2.21
C ASN A 409 2.75 18.39 2.29
N PHE A 410 3.62 17.98 1.37
CA PHE A 410 4.10 16.62 1.21
C PHE A 410 4.78 16.07 2.49
N GLU A 411 5.61 16.89 3.15
CA GLU A 411 6.34 16.47 4.35
C GLU A 411 5.40 16.21 5.54
N GLU A 412 4.33 17.00 5.70
CA GLU A 412 3.31 16.77 6.71
C GLU A 412 2.57 15.45 6.46
N ALA A 413 2.21 15.16 5.20
CA ALA A 413 1.59 13.89 4.82
C ALA A 413 2.51 12.70 5.11
N ARG A 414 3.77 12.79 4.68
CA ARG A 414 4.81 11.77 4.93
C ARG A 414 5.06 11.53 6.41
N GLY A 415 5.05 12.59 7.22
CA GLY A 415 5.20 12.48 8.67
C GLY A 415 4.04 11.75 9.34
N LEU A 416 2.81 12.01 8.91
CA LEU A 416 1.61 11.35 9.43
C LEU A 416 1.51 9.88 8.99
N ASP A 417 1.99 9.52 7.80
CA ASP A 417 1.92 8.16 7.28
C ASP A 417 3.09 7.26 7.70
N ARG A 418 4.10 7.80 8.41
CA ARG A 418 5.34 7.07 8.76
C ARG A 418 5.12 5.72 9.45
N ILE A 419 4.04 5.57 10.21
CA ILE A 419 3.69 4.29 10.87
C ILE A 419 3.29 3.22 9.86
N ASN A 420 2.60 3.62 8.79
CA ASN A 420 2.13 2.71 7.76
C ASN A 420 3.21 2.30 6.76
N GLU A 421 4.32 3.04 6.74
CA GLU A 421 5.54 2.71 5.97
C GLU A 421 6.40 1.64 6.66
N ARG A 422 6.03 1.20 7.88
CA ARG A 422 6.72 0.14 8.63
C ARG A 422 6.23 -1.25 8.25
N MET A 423 7.12 -2.23 8.36
CA MET A 423 6.71 -3.64 8.34
C MET A 423 5.71 -3.90 9.47
N PRO A 424 4.51 -4.45 9.17
CA PRO A 424 3.52 -4.77 10.19
C PRO A 424 4.03 -5.78 11.23
N PRO A 425 3.57 -5.72 12.48
CA PRO A 425 3.87 -6.76 13.48
C PRO A 425 3.39 -8.14 13.00
N ARG A 426 4.23 -9.17 13.16
CA ARG A 426 3.84 -10.55 12.87
C ARG A 426 2.78 -11.04 13.85
N LYS A 427 1.89 -11.92 13.39
CA LYS A 427 0.88 -12.59 14.22
C LYS A 427 1.44 -13.74 15.08
N ASP A 428 2.75 -13.96 15.09
CA ASP A 428 3.37 -15.06 15.84
C ASP A 428 3.57 -14.68 17.31
N GLY A 429 2.59 -15.08 18.13
CA GLY A 429 2.59 -14.85 19.56
C GLY A 429 1.50 -15.62 20.31
N GLN A 430 1.21 -16.88 19.96
CA GLN A 430 0.75 -17.82 20.98
C GLN A 430 1.96 -18.15 21.86
N GLN A 431 2.12 -17.42 22.95
CA GLN A 431 2.95 -17.91 24.06
C GLN A 431 2.38 -19.26 24.51
N PRO A 432 3.21 -20.30 24.69
CA PRO A 432 2.75 -21.51 25.34
C PRO A 432 2.37 -21.15 26.78
N ASP A 433 1.14 -21.52 27.13
CA ASP A 433 0.57 -21.38 28.47
C ASP A 433 1.51 -21.95 29.55
N GLY A 434 1.61 -21.22 30.66
CA GLY A 434 2.00 -21.79 31.95
C GLY A 434 3.44 -21.60 32.42
N THR A 435 3.73 -20.47 33.06
CA THR A 435 4.28 -20.53 34.43
C THR A 435 3.94 -19.26 35.21
N THR A 436 2.97 -19.40 36.12
CA THR A 436 2.66 -18.45 37.19
C THR A 436 3.90 -18.25 38.07
N VAL A 437 4.48 -17.05 38.04
CA VAL A 437 5.42 -16.61 39.09
C VAL A 437 4.58 -15.92 40.17
N ASN A 438 4.39 -16.66 41.27
CA ASN A 438 3.82 -16.14 42.50
C ASN A 438 4.67 -14.99 43.05
N ALA A 439 4.01 -13.90 43.38
CA ALA A 439 4.54 -12.89 44.28
C ALA A 439 4.81 -13.50 45.66
N ALA A 440 6.05 -13.41 46.13
CA ALA A 440 6.39 -13.60 47.52
C ALA A 440 7.31 -12.46 48.00
N ASN A 441 6.84 -11.81 49.06
CA ASN A 441 7.55 -10.90 49.94
C ASN A 441 8.99 -11.33 50.26
N GLU A 442 9.90 -10.37 50.34
CA GLU A 442 10.94 -10.20 51.40
C GLU A 442 11.78 -8.94 51.09
N LYS A 443 11.55 -7.81 51.76
CA LYS A 443 12.27 -7.29 52.94
C LYS A 443 13.81 -7.32 52.86
N ASN A 444 14.39 -6.11 52.83
CA ASN A 444 15.65 -5.62 53.43
C ASN A 444 16.86 -6.57 53.52
N GLY A 445 17.98 -6.14 52.92
CA GLY A 445 19.32 -6.62 53.27
C GLY A 445 20.42 -5.97 52.44
N THR A 446 21.05 -4.95 53.02
CA THR A 446 22.37 -4.43 52.65
C THR A 446 23.43 -5.52 52.76
N ASP A 447 24.30 -5.66 51.76
CA ASP A 447 25.76 -5.44 51.87
C ASP A 447 26.50 -5.99 50.65
N GLY A 448 27.42 -5.18 50.14
CA GLY A 448 28.44 -5.63 49.20
C GLY A 448 29.57 -6.34 49.92
N ASN A 449 30.21 -7.29 49.23
CA ASN A 449 31.65 -7.44 49.23
C ASN A 449 32.11 -8.51 48.22
N VAL A 450 33.24 -8.16 47.58
CA VAL A 450 34.13 -8.91 46.68
C VAL A 450 33.72 -8.98 45.21
#